data_AF-A0A4P6ZK12-F1
#
_entry.id   AF-A0A4P6ZK12-F1
#
_cell.length_a   1.000
_cell.length_b   1.000
_cell.length_c   1.000
_cell.angle_alpha   90.00
_cell.angle_beta   90.00
_cell.angle_gamma   90.00
#
_symmetry.space_group_name_H-M   'P 1'
#
loop_
_entity.id
_entity.type
_entity.pdbx_description
1 polymer ?
#
loop_
_entity_poly.entity_id
_entity_poly.type
_entity_poly.pdbx_seq_one_letter_code
_entity_poly.pdbx_strand_id
1 'polypeptide(L)'
;MSQLISLTSGSKSILTKIMAKYPEHHLAMYKSLTENNFQLIDWFTNKSIFKLPISYRIIQSSKLIREAPFINLIFLTLSPKQKKLLFAYVKYQLLHSMPNDMTSLFELQNIDNSSKMIIGTSWTANTKYLSWVIHSFVQKFLEDPNNDCFHNNLERIR
;
A
#
# COMPACT_ATOMS: atom_id res chain seq x y z
N MET A 1 -3.13 15.77 13.33
CA MET A 1 -2.57 14.48 13.77
C MET A 1 -2.19 13.69 12.52
N SER A 2 -0.96 13.18 12.43
CA SER A 2 -0.48 12.40 11.29
C SER A 2 -0.90 10.94 11.46
N GLN A 3 -1.83 10.47 10.61
CA GLN A 3 -2.21 9.07 10.56
C GLN A 3 -1.12 8.26 9.87
N LEU A 4 -0.72 7.15 10.48
CA LEU A 4 0.25 6.20 9.96
C LEU A 4 -0.43 4.95 9.44
N ILE A 5 0.21 4.31 8.47
CA ILE A 5 -0.04 2.93 8.08
C ILE A 5 1.22 2.15 8.40
N SER A 6 1.07 1.10 9.20
CA SER A 6 2.19 0.24 9.60
C SER A 6 2.00 -1.15 9.01
N LEU A 7 3.11 -1.75 8.58
CA LEU A 7 3.13 -3.07 7.98
C LEU A 7 4.12 -3.96 8.74
N THR A 8 3.79 -5.24 8.85
CA THR A 8 4.71 -6.29 9.29
C THR A 8 4.41 -7.59 8.54
N SER A 9 5.42 -8.43 8.38
CA SER A 9 5.31 -9.73 7.70
C SER A 9 5.61 -10.86 8.66
N GLY A 10 4.98 -12.02 8.47
CA GLY A 10 5.22 -13.17 9.32
C GLY A 10 4.40 -14.39 8.92
N SER A 11 4.47 -15.43 9.76
CA SER A 11 3.57 -16.59 9.62
C SER A 11 2.16 -16.23 10.05
N LYS A 12 1.16 -16.89 9.46
CA LYS A 12 -0.26 -16.71 9.81
C LYS A 12 -0.48 -16.85 11.32
N SER A 13 0.13 -17.85 11.95
CA SER A 13 -0.03 -18.11 13.38
C SER A 13 0.49 -16.97 14.27
N ILE A 14 1.60 -16.32 13.90
CA ILE A 14 2.12 -15.16 14.64
C ILE A 14 1.22 -13.95 14.43
N LEU A 15 0.82 -13.66 13.20
CA LEU A 15 0.00 -12.49 12.90
C LEU A 15 -1.40 -12.60 13.51
N THR A 16 -2.01 -13.79 13.54
CA THR A 16 -3.29 -14.02 14.21
C THR A 16 -3.22 -13.73 15.71
N LYS A 17 -2.11 -14.08 16.37
CA LYS A 17 -1.90 -13.73 17.79
C LYS A 17 -1.81 -12.22 18.00
N ILE A 18 -1.18 -11.49 17.08
CA ILE A 18 -1.12 -10.02 17.14
C ILE A 18 -2.54 -9.44 17.02
N MET A 19 -3.32 -9.90 16.05
CA MET A 19 -4.72 -9.44 15.87
C MET A 19 -5.58 -9.70 17.11
N ALA A 20 -5.48 -10.89 17.71
CA ALA A 20 -6.22 -11.22 18.91
C ALA A 20 -5.79 -10.39 20.14
N LYS A 21 -4.53 -9.97 20.18
CA LYS A 21 -3.98 -9.17 21.28
C LYS A 21 -4.41 -7.69 21.23
N TYR A 22 -4.67 -7.16 20.04
CA TYR A 22 -5.00 -5.74 19.82
C TYR A 22 -6.29 -5.59 18.99
N PRO A 23 -7.45 -6.05 19.49
CA PRO A 23 -8.72 -6.01 18.76
C PRO A 23 -9.24 -4.58 18.50
N GLU A 24 -8.77 -3.59 19.25
CA GLU A 24 -9.07 -2.17 19.06
C GLU A 24 -8.35 -1.54 17.87
N HIS A 25 -7.28 -2.19 17.37
CA HIS A 25 -6.55 -1.74 16.19
C HIS A 25 -7.25 -2.12 14.89
N HIS A 26 -7.02 -1.33 13.85
CA HIS A 26 -7.60 -1.56 12.53
C HIS A 26 -6.71 -2.48 11.70
N LEU A 27 -6.64 -3.74 12.11
CA LEU A 27 -5.77 -4.75 11.54
C LEU A 27 -6.43 -5.54 10.41
N ALA A 28 -5.72 -5.68 9.30
CA ALA A 28 -6.14 -6.54 8.19
C ALA A 28 -4.97 -7.42 7.73
N MET A 29 -5.21 -8.74 7.67
CA MET A 29 -4.23 -9.71 7.21
C MET A 29 -4.42 -10.04 5.74
N TYR A 30 -3.31 -10.08 5.03
CA TYR A 30 -3.24 -10.39 3.61
C TYR A 30 -2.22 -11.50 3.37
N LYS A 31 -2.51 -12.35 2.38
CA LYS A 31 -1.53 -13.24 1.78
C LYS A 31 -0.80 -12.46 0.70
N SER A 32 0.53 -12.48 0.70
CA SER A 32 1.27 -11.98 -0.45
C SER A 32 1.18 -13.01 -1.58
N LEU A 33 0.89 -12.53 -2.79
CA LEU A 33 0.90 -13.35 -4.01
C LEU A 33 2.28 -13.39 -4.64
N THR A 34 3.14 -12.42 -4.28
CA THR A 34 4.52 -12.28 -4.72
C THR A 34 5.50 -12.96 -3.77
N GLU A 35 5.22 -12.90 -2.47
CA GLU A 35 6.02 -13.55 -1.44
C GLU A 35 5.21 -14.70 -0.81
N ASN A 36 5.84 -15.82 -0.48
CA ASN A 36 5.14 -16.92 0.22
C ASN A 36 5.00 -16.63 1.74
N ASN A 37 4.46 -15.45 2.07
CA ASN A 37 4.27 -14.98 3.45
C ASN A 37 2.92 -14.29 3.64
N PHE A 38 2.65 -13.93 4.89
CA PHE A 38 1.50 -13.12 5.26
C PHE A 38 1.97 -11.75 5.69
N GLN A 39 1.15 -10.74 5.39
CA GLN A 39 1.36 -9.38 5.82
C GLN A 39 0.18 -8.91 6.66
N LEU A 40 0.49 -8.19 7.73
CA LEU A 40 -0.49 -7.54 8.58
C LEU A 40 -0.33 -6.03 8.43
N ILE A 41 -1.42 -5.38 8.04
CA ILE A 41 -1.49 -3.94 7.88
C ILE A 41 -2.33 -3.38 9.02
N ASP A 42 -1.79 -2.36 9.70
CA ASP A 42 -2.47 -1.58 10.71
C ASP A 42 -2.78 -0.19 10.15
N TRP A 43 -4.08 0.11 10.00
CA TRP A 43 -4.55 1.31 9.34
C TRP A 43 -4.81 2.45 10.32
N PHE A 44 -4.28 3.63 10.02
CA PHE A 44 -4.57 4.90 10.72
C PHE A 44 -4.17 4.92 12.18
N THR A 45 -2.97 4.44 12.49
CA THR A 45 -2.46 4.49 13.86
C THR A 45 -1.68 5.76 14.12
N ASN A 46 -1.64 6.16 15.40
CA ASN A 46 -0.70 7.17 15.87
C ASN A 46 0.65 6.54 16.23
N LYS A 47 0.67 5.24 16.58
CA LYS A 47 1.84 4.48 16.95
C LYS A 47 1.63 3.01 16.58
N SER A 48 2.65 2.40 15.98
CA SER A 48 2.63 0.96 15.68
C SER A 48 2.66 0.10 16.95
N ILE A 49 1.88 -0.97 16.93
CA ILE A 49 1.91 -2.08 17.91
C ILE A 49 2.87 -3.22 17.52
N PHE A 50 3.37 -3.23 16.28
CA PHE A 50 4.33 -4.23 15.83
C PHE A 50 5.71 -3.97 16.44
N LYS A 51 6.43 -5.06 16.73
CA LYS A 51 7.80 -4.99 17.29
C LYS A 51 8.82 -4.45 16.28
N LEU A 52 8.65 -4.81 15.01
CA LEU A 52 9.47 -4.36 13.88
C LEU A 52 8.56 -3.85 12.76
N PRO A 53 7.95 -2.67 12.93
CA PRO A 53 7.08 -2.11 11.91
C PRO A 53 7.89 -1.45 10.80
N ILE A 54 7.35 -1.54 9.59
CA ILE A 54 7.65 -0.55 8.56
C ILE A 54 6.48 0.42 8.55
N SER A 55 6.70 1.66 8.96
CA SER A 55 5.65 2.67 9.10
C SER A 55 5.74 3.73 8.02
N TYR A 56 4.58 4.15 7.54
CA TYR A 56 4.44 5.14 6.51
C TYR A 56 3.43 6.21 6.90
N ARG A 57 3.73 7.47 6.58
CA ARG A 57 2.79 8.58 6.64
C ARG A 57 1.99 8.66 5.35
N ILE A 58 0.70 8.96 5.44
CA ILE A 58 -0.16 9.21 4.28
C ILE A 58 0.19 10.60 3.73
N ILE A 59 0.57 10.68 2.45
CA ILE A 59 0.85 11.95 1.75
C ILE A 59 -0.41 12.45 1.06
N GLN A 60 -1.07 11.56 0.32
CA GLN A 60 -2.35 11.82 -0.33
C GLN A 60 -3.09 10.50 -0.51
N SER A 61 -4.41 10.56 -0.47
CA SER A 61 -5.25 9.39 -0.72
C SER A 61 -6.63 9.81 -1.17
N SER A 62 -7.32 8.91 -1.87
CA SER A 62 -8.77 8.90 -1.86
C SER A 62 -9.28 8.33 -0.53
N LYS A 63 -10.55 7.93 -0.47
CA LYS A 63 -11.07 7.21 0.69
C LYS A 63 -10.37 5.85 0.78
N LEU A 64 -9.66 5.63 1.87
CA LEU A 64 -8.95 4.38 2.14
C LEU A 64 -9.91 3.31 2.69
N ILE A 65 -9.97 2.16 2.01
CA ILE A 65 -10.74 0.98 2.43
C ILE A 65 -9.82 -0.02 3.14
N ARG A 66 -9.95 -0.11 4.47
CA ARG A 66 -9.13 -0.97 5.35
C ARG A 66 -9.19 -2.47 5.05
N GLU A 67 -10.29 -2.86 4.42
CA GLU A 67 -10.76 -4.23 4.30
C GLU A 67 -10.95 -4.67 2.85
N ALA A 68 -10.29 -3.96 1.93
CA ALA A 68 -10.35 -4.26 0.52
C ALA A 68 -9.96 -5.72 0.24
N PRO A 69 -10.69 -6.43 -0.63
CA PRO A 69 -10.36 -7.81 -1.00
C PRO A 69 -8.96 -7.96 -1.58
N PHE A 70 -8.48 -6.95 -2.31
CA PHE A 70 -7.18 -6.95 -2.93
C PHE A 70 -6.49 -5.59 -2.76
N ILE A 71 -5.19 -5.62 -2.49
CA ILE A 71 -4.33 -4.44 -2.42
C ILE A 71 -3.08 -4.70 -3.25
N ASN A 72 -2.70 -3.73 -4.06
CA ASN A 72 -1.37 -3.68 -4.66
C ASN A 72 -0.58 -2.56 -3.99
N LEU A 73 0.63 -2.88 -3.52
CA LEU A 73 1.60 -1.93 -3.01
C LEU A 73 2.83 -1.96 -3.90
N ILE A 74 3.23 -0.80 -4.39
CA ILE A 74 4.46 -0.63 -5.16
C ILE A 74 5.40 0.21 -4.31
N PHE A 75 6.47 -0.43 -3.85
CA PHE A 75 7.54 0.18 -3.06
C PHE A 75 8.56 0.81 -4.00
N LEU A 76 8.95 2.05 -3.72
CA LEU A 76 9.76 2.87 -4.61
C LEU A 76 10.88 3.56 -3.83
N THR A 77 12.09 3.59 -4.39
CA THR A 77 13.17 4.46 -3.91
C THR A 77 13.34 5.62 -4.89
N LEU A 78 12.88 6.82 -4.51
CA LEU A 78 12.77 7.97 -5.42
C LEU A 78 13.69 9.13 -5.06
N SER A 79 14.28 9.75 -6.09
CA SER A 79 14.91 11.07 -6.02
C SER A 79 13.87 12.18 -5.80
N PRO A 80 14.27 13.40 -5.38
CA PRO A 80 13.34 14.52 -5.21
C PRO A 80 12.55 14.88 -6.48
N LYS A 81 13.15 14.73 -7.67
CA LYS A 81 12.47 14.98 -8.95
C LYS A 81 11.39 13.92 -9.21
N GLN A 82 11.72 12.64 -9.02
CA GLN A 82 10.75 11.55 -9.18
C GLN A 82 9.60 11.66 -8.18
N LYS A 83 9.85 12.06 -6.92
CA LYS A 83 8.78 12.31 -5.93
C LYS A 83 7.79 13.36 -6.40
N LYS A 84 8.27 14.47 -7.01
CA LYS A 84 7.37 15.51 -7.55
C LYS A 84 6.50 14.97 -8.70
N LEU A 85 7.06 14.13 -9.57
CA LEU A 85 6.32 13.49 -10.66
C LEU A 85 5.27 12.53 -10.12
N LEU A 86 5.64 11.66 -9.17
CA LEU A 86 4.70 10.74 -8.51
C LEU A 86 3.56 11.50 -7.83
N PHE A 87 3.90 12.53 -7.06
CA PHE A 87 2.93 13.37 -6.37
C PHE A 87 1.93 14.01 -7.34
N ALA A 88 2.43 14.61 -8.42
CA ALA A 88 1.58 15.23 -9.44
C ALA A 88 0.68 14.20 -10.14
N TYR A 89 1.21 13.01 -10.45
CA TYR A 89 0.44 11.93 -11.06
C TYR A 89 -0.72 11.47 -10.16
N VAL A 90 -0.44 11.15 -8.89
CA VAL A 90 -1.48 10.69 -7.96
C VAL A 90 -2.50 11.79 -7.72
N LYS A 91 -2.05 13.05 -7.54
CA LYS A 91 -2.97 14.18 -7.39
C LYS A 91 -3.90 14.34 -8.59
N TYR A 92 -3.37 14.19 -9.81
CA TYR A 92 -4.19 14.20 -11.02
C TYR A 92 -5.23 13.09 -11.00
N GLN A 93 -4.84 11.85 -10.70
CA GLN A 93 -5.77 10.71 -10.64
C GLN A 93 -6.87 10.91 -9.57
N LEU A 94 -6.53 11.48 -8.42
CA LEU A 94 -7.48 11.74 -7.33
C LEU A 94 -8.52 12.82 -7.69
N LEU A 95 -8.17 13.76 -8.57
CA LEU A 95 -9.08 14.82 -9.02
C LEU A 95 -9.97 14.41 -10.20
N HIS A 96 -9.69 13.27 -10.83
CA HIS A 96 -10.45 12.73 -11.95
C HIS A 96 -11.15 11.43 -11.54
N SER A 97 -11.90 10.81 -12.44
CA SER A 97 -12.57 9.54 -12.16
C SER A 97 -11.54 8.43 -11.97
N MET A 98 -11.54 7.81 -10.78
CA MET A 98 -10.82 6.56 -10.55
C MET A 98 -11.38 5.47 -11.48
N PRO A 99 -10.55 4.52 -11.94
CA PRO A 99 -11.02 3.36 -12.71
C PRO A 99 -12.16 2.63 -11.99
N ASN A 100 -13.09 2.08 -12.76
CA ASN A 100 -14.12 1.19 -12.20
C ASN A 100 -13.46 0.07 -11.39
N ASP A 101 -14.11 -0.32 -10.28
CA ASP A 101 -13.63 -1.35 -9.34
C ASP A 101 -12.38 -1.00 -8.53
N MET A 102 -11.71 0.13 -8.80
CA MET A 102 -10.70 0.69 -7.89
C MET A 102 -11.42 1.33 -6.70
N THR A 103 -11.07 0.87 -5.51
CA THR A 103 -11.71 1.32 -4.27
C THR A 103 -10.92 2.40 -3.54
N SER A 104 -9.59 2.37 -3.64
CA SER A 104 -8.73 3.42 -3.10
C SER A 104 -7.45 3.55 -3.94
N LEU A 105 -6.94 4.79 -4.01
CA LEU A 105 -5.61 5.15 -4.50
C LEU A 105 -4.94 5.99 -3.41
N PHE A 106 -3.68 5.69 -3.09
CA PHE A 106 -2.96 6.39 -2.05
C PHE A 106 -1.46 6.41 -2.28
N GLU A 107 -0.82 7.47 -1.78
CA GLU A 107 0.62 7.64 -1.73
C GLU A 107 1.07 7.73 -0.29
N LEU A 108 2.04 6.90 0.07
CA LEU A 108 2.64 6.87 1.40
C LEU A 108 4.13 7.17 1.34
N GLN A 109 4.67 7.71 2.42
CA GLN A 109 6.10 7.92 2.59
C GLN A 109 6.59 7.26 3.86
N ASN A 110 7.70 6.54 3.78
CA ASN A 110 8.30 5.92 4.95
C ASN A 110 8.75 6.99 5.95
N ILE A 111 8.51 6.74 7.24
CA ILE A 111 8.80 7.75 8.29
C ILE A 111 10.30 7.90 8.57
N ASP A 112 11.10 6.86 8.32
CA ASP A 112 12.54 6.83 8.62
C ASP A 112 13.38 7.25 7.42
N ASN A 113 12.86 7.06 6.20
CA ASN A 113 13.53 7.42 4.96
C ASN A 113 12.54 8.02 3.96
N SER A 114 12.58 9.35 3.82
CA SER A 114 11.68 10.08 2.93
C SER A 114 11.81 9.71 1.44
N SER A 115 12.88 9.03 1.03
CA SER A 115 13.07 8.52 -0.33
C SER A 115 12.34 7.22 -0.61
N LYS A 116 11.95 6.49 0.44
CA LYS A 116 11.12 5.30 0.31
C LYS A 116 9.65 5.69 0.29
N MET A 117 9.00 5.46 -0.84
CA MET A 117 7.61 5.79 -1.09
C MET A 117 6.83 4.51 -1.37
N ILE A 118 5.51 4.57 -1.18
CA ILE A 118 4.57 3.57 -1.67
C ILE A 118 3.53 4.27 -2.53
N ILE A 119 3.30 3.76 -3.74
CA ILE A 119 2.00 3.93 -4.40
C ILE A 119 1.16 2.69 -4.06
N GLY A 120 -0.05 2.90 -3.58
CA GLY A 120 -0.96 1.83 -3.20
C GLY A 120 -2.30 1.98 -3.89
N THR A 121 -2.83 0.86 -4.35
CA THR A 121 -4.18 0.77 -4.89
C THR A 121 -4.91 -0.40 -4.25
N SER A 122 -6.23 -0.26 -4.11
CA SER A 122 -7.07 -1.34 -3.57
C SER A 122 -8.26 -1.57 -4.48
N TRP A 123 -8.68 -2.82 -4.58
CA TRP A 123 -9.59 -3.29 -5.63
C TRP A 123 -10.58 -4.31 -5.09
N THR A 124 -11.71 -4.44 -5.78
CA THR A 124 -12.70 -5.48 -5.51
C THR A 124 -12.16 -6.89 -5.84
N ALA A 125 -11.21 -7.01 -6.77
CA ALA A 125 -10.54 -8.26 -7.13
C ALA A 125 -9.18 -8.03 -7.81
N ASN A 126 -8.27 -9.01 -7.73
CA ASN A 126 -6.97 -8.99 -8.42
C ASN A 126 -7.10 -8.84 -9.95
N THR A 127 -8.09 -9.49 -10.56
CA THR A 127 -8.31 -9.42 -12.03
C THR A 127 -8.57 -8.00 -12.50
N LYS A 128 -9.26 -7.18 -11.70
CA LYS A 128 -9.56 -5.77 -12.00
C LYS A 128 -8.30 -4.91 -11.98
N TYR A 129 -7.43 -5.13 -10.99
CA TYR A 129 -6.12 -4.51 -10.94
C TYR A 129 -5.28 -4.86 -12.19
N LEU A 130 -5.22 -6.14 -12.56
CA LEU A 130 -4.44 -6.59 -13.71
C LEU A 130 -4.93 -5.94 -15.02
N SER A 131 -6.25 -5.80 -15.21
CA SER A 131 -6.81 -5.12 -16.39
C SER A 131 -6.42 -3.63 -16.45
N TRP A 132 -6.28 -2.96 -15.31
CA TRP A 132 -5.91 -1.55 -15.26
C TRP A 132 -4.41 -1.32 -15.41
N VAL A 133 -3.59 -2.08 -14.68
CA VAL A 133 -2.16 -1.77 -14.56
C VAL A 133 -1.44 -1.83 -15.90
N ILE A 134 -1.85 -2.75 -16.79
CA ILE A 134 -1.29 -2.98 -18.14
C ILE A 134 -1.42 -1.74 -19.06
N HIS A 135 -2.30 -0.80 -18.73
CA HIS A 135 -2.51 0.42 -19.52
C HIS A 135 -2.25 1.69 -18.71
N SER A 136 -1.79 1.55 -17.47
CA SER A 136 -1.62 2.67 -16.55
C SER A 136 -0.29 3.40 -16.78
N PHE A 137 -0.28 4.70 -16.49
CA PHE A 137 0.98 5.45 -16.36
C PHE A 137 1.88 4.83 -15.30
N VAL A 138 1.30 4.20 -14.26
CA VAL A 138 2.06 3.49 -13.23
C VAL A 138 2.95 2.43 -13.87
N GLN A 139 2.47 1.63 -14.82
CA GLN A 139 3.35 0.68 -15.51
C GLN A 139 4.52 1.37 -16.23
N LYS A 140 4.26 2.42 -17.01
CA LYS A 140 5.35 3.15 -17.70
C LYS A 140 6.37 3.74 -16.73
N PHE A 141 5.89 4.23 -15.58
CA PHE A 141 6.77 4.73 -14.53
C PHE A 141 7.62 3.61 -13.93
N LEU A 142 7.10 2.38 -13.85
CA LEU A 142 7.82 1.23 -13.30
C LEU A 142 8.77 0.56 -14.28
N GLU A 143 8.52 0.71 -15.58
CA GLU A 143 9.41 0.22 -16.64
C GLU A 143 10.65 1.11 -16.83
N ASP A 144 10.72 2.28 -16.22
CA ASP A 144 11.93 3.12 -16.23
C ASP A 144 13.05 2.44 -15.42
N PRO A 145 14.17 2.03 -16.05
CA PRO A 145 15.25 1.30 -15.37
C PRO A 145 15.96 2.12 -14.28
N ASN A 146 15.74 3.44 -14.24
CA ASN A 146 16.26 4.30 -13.17
C ASN A 146 15.39 4.30 -11.92
N ASN A 147 14.25 3.61 -11.94
CA ASN A 147 13.36 3.47 -10.80
C ASN A 147 13.57 2.10 -10.14
N ASP A 148 14.10 2.11 -8.91
CA ASP A 148 14.12 0.92 -8.07
C ASP A 148 12.71 0.69 -7.49
N CYS A 149 12.04 -0.36 -7.96
CA CYS A 149 10.67 -0.69 -7.58
C CYS A 149 10.47 -2.16 -7.22
N PHE A 150 9.61 -2.39 -6.23
CA PHE A 150 9.17 -3.73 -5.82
C PHE A 150 7.64 -3.78 -5.71
N HIS A 151 7.04 -4.81 -6.30
CA HIS A 151 5.60 -5.01 -6.29
C HIS A 151 5.20 -6.03 -5.24
N ASN A 152 4.13 -5.72 -4.53
CA ASN A 152 3.53 -6.63 -3.58
C ASN A 152 2.02 -6.67 -3.77
N ASN A 153 1.55 -7.80 -4.30
CA ASN A 153 0.13 -8.05 -4.51
C ASN A 153 -0.40 -8.81 -3.30
N LEU A 154 -1.42 -8.25 -2.66
CA LEU A 154 -1.95 -8.69 -1.38
C LEU A 154 -3.40 -9.09 -1.53
N GLU A 155 -3.71 -10.35 -1.24
CA GLU A 155 -5.07 -10.87 -1.22
C GLU A 155 -5.54 -11.06 0.21
N ARG A 156 -6.71 -10.49 0.54
CA ARG A 156 -7.22 -10.51 1.91
C ARG A 156 -7.58 -11.93 2.31
N ILE A 157 -7.20 -12.29 3.53
CA ILE A 157 -7.60 -13.57 4.12
C ILE A 157 -8.89 -13.35 4.89
N ARG A 158 -9.89 -14.17 4.56
CA ARG A 158 -11.15 -14.25 5.28
C ARG A 158 -11.00 -15.09 6.54
#